data_AF-A0AAV6XW74-F1
#
_entry.id   AF-A0AAV6XW74-F1
#
_cell.length_a   1.000
_cell.length_b   1.000
_cell.length_c   1.000
_cell.angle_alpha   90.00
_cell.angle_beta   90.00
_cell.angle_gamma   90.00
#
_symmetry.space_group_name_H-M   'P 1'
#
loop_
_entity.id
_entity.type
_entity.pdbx_description
1 polymer ?
#
loop_
_entity_poly.entity_id
_entity_poly.type
_entity_poly.pdbx_seq_one_letter_code
_entity_poly.pdbx_strand_id
1 'polypeptide(L)'
;MELPMKRVPYPIPAHLQTQYRLKIKKLSYSPPPTYGDLTCLWLKELNTKCILNNVNCEAKPGEVTAIAGPSGAGKTTLLEILAGAIRVSSGEVLVNNQPMNVQHFHKISGFVSQDEALFPLLTVKEVFTYSARLRLQAGPNNTVPNVVQNLLKELGLEHIANARIGSESCRGISGGEKRRVSIGVELVHDPAVLLLDEPTSGLDSASALHVMLILKSMAMNQGKTIVLTIHQPGFRIVDLFDKVILLSNGVVLHNGSLPLLEERLNASGHCIPRHVNVLEFAIDVIESLHKQNYNYIENEEASDHILNIAEEKDIFYCNSSFKEVLILTQRFSNNVFRTKELFAAKTIQALLAGILLGTIFINAFGNNKKMKLQNQIGFLAFSLTFLMSSTTEALPIFLQERRITMRETSRGVYRVSSYIIANTLVFLPFLLIVALLYAIPVYWLVGLRRDVDGFLYFSLVVWMVVLMANSFVACFSALVPNFITGMSLIYGIMGSFFLFSGYFLSKDTIPKYWDFMQHLSLFKYPFECFMINEFGGEQGKLRCLEDFEGGCLIYGNQFLMQQGLKESQKWNNVVVMLIFIFGYRCAGFMFLWYKSYRKRS
;
A
#
# COMPACT_ATOMS: atom_id res chain seq x y z
N MET A 1 30.96 17.92 -13.34
CA MET A 1 30.14 18.34 -14.49
C MET A 1 29.31 19.52 -14.01
N GLU A 2 29.82 20.73 -14.18
CA GLU A 2 29.12 21.96 -13.76
C GLU A 2 27.98 22.22 -14.75
N LEU A 3 26.73 22.12 -14.30
CA LEU A 3 25.59 22.61 -15.06
C LEU A 3 25.64 24.14 -15.02
N PRO A 4 25.72 24.86 -16.16
CA PRO A 4 25.80 26.31 -16.15
C PRO A 4 24.45 26.90 -15.71
N MET A 5 24.41 27.42 -14.48
CA MET A 5 23.26 28.19 -13.94
C MET A 5 23.21 29.62 -14.50
N LYS A 6 23.35 29.80 -15.82
CA LYS A 6 23.04 31.08 -16.47
C LYS A 6 21.58 31.07 -16.91
N ARG A 7 20.84 32.15 -16.64
CA ARG A 7 19.52 32.41 -17.24
C ARG A 7 19.69 32.37 -18.76
N VAL A 8 19.31 31.26 -19.39
CA VAL A 8 19.14 31.21 -20.85
C VAL A 8 17.68 31.56 -21.09
N PRO A 9 17.37 32.69 -21.74
CA PRO A 9 15.99 33.04 -22.08
C PRO A 9 15.56 32.14 -23.24
N TYR A 10 15.15 30.91 -22.95
CA TYR A 10 14.35 30.14 -23.89
C TYR A 10 12.95 30.77 -23.90
N PRO A 11 12.37 31.09 -25.07
CA PRO A 11 11.00 31.56 -25.14
C PRO A 11 10.10 30.47 -24.58
N ILE A 12 9.49 30.74 -23.43
CA ILE A 12 8.54 29.86 -22.77
C ILE A 12 7.33 29.73 -23.72
N PRO A 13 6.95 28.52 -24.14
CA PRO A 13 5.75 28.32 -24.95
C PRO A 13 4.53 28.92 -24.24
N ALA A 14 3.74 29.74 -24.94
CA ALA A 14 2.64 30.53 -24.39
C ALA A 14 1.52 29.73 -23.67
N HIS A 15 1.54 28.39 -23.75
CA HIS A 15 0.53 27.51 -23.14
C HIS A 15 0.86 27.04 -21.71
N LEU A 16 2.03 27.39 -21.15
CA LEU A 16 2.50 26.97 -19.81
C LEU A 16 2.52 28.11 -18.76
N GLN A 17 1.82 29.22 -19.03
CA GLN A 17 1.88 30.48 -18.26
C GLN A 17 1.09 30.51 -16.92
N THR A 18 0.75 29.38 -16.32
CA THR A 18 0.07 29.41 -15.01
C THR A 18 1.09 29.40 -13.89
N GLN A 19 1.52 30.59 -13.49
CA GLN A 19 2.26 30.80 -12.25
C GLN A 19 1.32 30.57 -11.06
N TYR A 20 1.72 29.72 -10.11
CA TYR A 20 0.93 29.44 -8.91
C TYR A 20 1.59 30.06 -7.68
N ARG A 21 0.81 30.73 -6.85
CA ARG A 21 1.25 31.30 -5.58
C ARG A 21 0.49 30.62 -4.46
N LEU A 22 1.22 30.12 -3.47
CA LEU A 22 0.65 29.56 -2.25
C LEU A 22 0.72 30.59 -1.14
N LYS A 23 -0.40 30.82 -0.45
CA LYS A 23 -0.44 31.72 0.70
C LYS A 23 -1.28 31.10 1.81
N ILE A 24 -0.78 31.16 3.03
CA ILE A 24 -1.49 30.73 4.23
C ILE A 24 -1.84 31.97 5.06
N LYS A 25 -3.08 32.03 5.55
CA LYS A 25 -3.56 33.07 6.46
C LYS A 25 -4.11 32.44 7.75
N LYS A 26 -3.56 32.87 8.88
CA LYS A 26 -3.99 32.56 10.25
C LYS A 26 -4.28 31.06 10.49
N LEU A 27 -3.40 30.19 10.00
CA LEU A 27 -3.61 28.75 10.07
C LEU A 27 -3.32 28.21 11.47
N SER A 28 -4.28 27.46 12.02
CA SER A 28 -4.11 26.70 13.25
C SER A 28 -4.57 25.25 13.05
N TYR A 29 -3.81 24.30 13.59
CA TYR A 29 -4.10 22.87 13.46
C TYR A 29 -3.83 22.11 14.75
N SER A 30 -4.86 21.40 15.21
CA SER A 30 -4.79 20.41 16.28
C SER A 30 -5.22 19.04 15.72
N PRO A 31 -4.44 17.98 15.96
CA PRO A 31 -4.81 16.65 15.51
C PRO A 31 -6.07 16.19 16.25
N PRO A 32 -6.97 15.45 15.59
CA PRO A 32 -8.11 14.84 16.27
C PRO A 32 -7.61 13.90 17.38
N PRO A 33 -8.35 13.76 18.51
CA PRO A 33 -7.93 12.90 19.61
C PRO A 33 -7.70 11.48 19.10
N THR A 34 -6.45 11.02 19.19
CA THR A 34 -6.09 9.66 18.82
C THR A 34 -6.70 8.73 19.86
N TYR A 35 -7.83 8.09 19.54
CA TYR A 35 -8.27 6.91 20.30
C TYR A 35 -7.16 5.87 20.19
N GLY A 36 -6.44 5.64 21.28
CA GLY A 36 -5.45 4.58 21.37
C GLY A 36 -6.10 3.25 20.99
N ASP A 37 -5.40 2.47 20.17
CA ASP A 37 -5.80 1.11 19.85
C ASP A 37 -6.12 0.34 21.15
N LEU A 38 -7.38 -0.07 21.31
CA LEU A 38 -7.89 -1.09 22.25
C LEU A 38 -7.86 -0.85 23.77
N THR A 39 -7.62 0.36 24.29
CA THR A 39 -7.88 0.67 25.72
C THR A 39 -9.19 1.43 25.94
N CYS A 40 -10.31 0.81 25.54
CA CYS A 40 -11.63 1.25 25.97
C CYS A 40 -11.84 0.83 27.44
N LEU A 41 -11.67 1.74 28.40
CA LEU A 41 -12.49 1.78 29.64
C LEU A 41 -12.22 2.94 30.62
N TRP A 42 -11.26 3.85 30.40
CA TRP A 42 -11.08 5.00 31.29
C TRP A 42 -10.87 6.29 30.51
N LEU A 43 -11.91 7.12 30.49
CA LEU A 43 -11.89 8.50 30.00
C LEU A 43 -10.91 9.32 30.86
N LYS A 44 -9.72 9.58 30.31
CA LYS A 44 -8.94 10.78 30.64
C LYS A 44 -9.15 11.76 29.50
N GLU A 45 -9.54 13.00 29.83
CA GLU A 45 -9.49 14.12 28.90
C GLU A 45 -8.08 14.20 28.30
N LEU A 46 -7.96 13.87 27.02
CA LEU A 46 -6.72 14.00 26.28
C LEU A 46 -6.63 15.44 25.79
N ASN A 47 -5.73 16.23 26.40
CA ASN A 47 -5.35 17.55 25.90
C ASN A 47 -4.94 17.44 24.43
N THR A 48 -5.71 18.05 23.53
CA THR A 48 -5.35 18.19 22.12
C THR A 48 -4.20 19.21 22.02
N LYS A 49 -2.96 18.73 21.93
CA LYS A 49 -1.80 19.59 21.70
C LYS A 49 -1.92 20.26 20.33
N CYS A 50 -2.02 21.58 20.29
CA CYS A 50 -2.00 22.32 19.03
C CYS A 50 -0.61 22.19 18.39
N ILE A 51 -0.56 21.75 17.12
CA ILE A 51 0.69 21.52 16.39
C ILE A 51 1.11 22.79 15.64
N LEU A 52 0.15 23.55 15.09
CA LEU A 52 0.38 24.81 14.39
C LEU A 52 -0.53 25.89 14.97
N ASN A 53 0.03 27.09 15.19
CA ASN A 53 -0.64 28.21 15.82
C ASN A 53 -0.47 29.48 14.97
N ASN A 54 -1.57 29.99 14.41
CA ASN A 54 -1.64 31.27 13.68
C ASN A 54 -0.51 31.46 12.63
N VAL A 55 -0.26 30.42 11.84
CA VAL A 55 0.81 30.39 10.84
C VAL A 55 0.43 31.26 9.63
N ASN A 56 1.30 32.21 9.29
CA ASN A 56 1.22 33.03 8.07
C ASN A 56 2.47 32.80 7.22
N CYS A 57 2.30 32.28 6.01
CA CYS A 57 3.41 32.08 5.10
C CYS A 57 3.01 32.24 3.63
N GLU A 58 4.02 32.39 2.76
CA GLU A 58 3.80 32.56 1.33
C GLU A 58 4.93 31.91 0.53
N ALA A 59 4.59 31.18 -0.53
CA ALA A 59 5.53 30.68 -1.53
C ALA A 59 5.15 31.21 -2.91
N LYS A 60 6.12 31.75 -3.64
CA LYS A 60 5.93 32.41 -4.92
C LYS A 60 6.38 31.52 -6.08
N PRO A 61 5.82 31.74 -7.29
CA PRO A 61 6.25 31.05 -8.50
C PRO A 61 7.70 31.36 -8.83
N GLY A 62 8.44 30.35 -9.29
CA GLY A 62 9.85 30.46 -9.66
C GLY A 62 10.83 30.57 -8.50
N GLU A 63 10.35 30.44 -7.26
CA GLU A 63 11.17 30.43 -6.04
C GLU A 63 11.23 29.04 -5.41
N VAL A 64 12.38 28.74 -4.79
CA VAL A 64 12.55 27.60 -3.88
C VAL A 64 12.38 28.11 -2.45
N THR A 65 11.29 27.70 -1.81
CA THR A 65 10.96 28.03 -0.41
C THR A 65 11.31 26.87 0.51
N ALA A 66 12.24 27.09 1.44
CA ALA A 66 12.64 26.09 2.44
C ALA A 66 11.94 26.32 3.78
N ILE A 67 11.29 25.28 4.31
CA ILE A 67 10.73 25.23 5.66
C ILE A 67 11.76 24.55 6.56
N ALA A 68 12.27 25.29 7.54
CA ALA A 68 13.32 24.86 8.44
C ALA A 68 12.90 25.02 9.91
N GLY A 69 13.55 24.29 10.80
CA GLY A 69 13.25 24.31 12.23
C GLY A 69 13.61 22.99 12.92
N PRO A 70 13.58 22.94 14.26
CA PRO A 70 13.92 21.75 15.03
C PRO A 70 12.93 20.60 14.79
N SER A 71 13.34 19.40 15.19
CA SER A 71 12.47 18.23 15.19
C SER A 71 11.22 18.48 16.04
N GLY A 72 10.05 18.10 15.51
CA GLY A 72 8.76 18.33 16.17
C GLY A 72 8.18 19.74 16.04
N ALA A 73 8.82 20.66 15.29
CA ALA A 73 8.31 22.02 15.09
C ALA A 73 6.99 22.13 14.29
N GLY A 74 6.55 21.06 13.63
CA GLY A 74 5.37 21.05 12.76
C GLY A 74 5.67 21.19 11.25
N LYS A 75 6.93 21.04 10.82
CA LYS A 75 7.37 21.22 9.41
C LYS A 75 6.61 20.32 8.42
N THR A 76 6.64 19.02 8.66
CA THR A 76 5.95 18.02 7.82
C THR A 76 4.44 18.24 7.84
N THR A 77 3.87 18.55 9.01
CA THR A 77 2.43 18.85 9.14
C THR A 77 2.03 20.08 8.33
N LEU A 78 2.84 21.15 8.36
CA LEU A 78 2.62 22.34 7.54
C LEU A 78 2.69 22.02 6.04
N LEU A 79 3.65 21.19 5.63
CA LEU A 79 3.79 20.77 4.24
C LEU A 79 2.62 19.88 3.77
N GLU A 80 2.14 18.97 4.63
CA GLU A 80 0.98 18.11 4.36
C GLU A 80 -0.32 18.92 4.24
N ILE A 81 -0.49 19.97 5.05
CA ILE A 81 -1.60 20.93 4.92
C ILE A 81 -1.50 21.69 3.59
N LEU A 82 -0.31 22.18 3.22
CA LEU A 82 -0.08 22.82 1.92
C LEU A 82 -0.34 21.87 0.74
N ALA A 83 -0.13 20.57 0.93
CA ALA A 83 -0.42 19.54 -0.07
C ALA A 83 -1.91 19.19 -0.19
N GLY A 84 -2.76 19.72 0.71
CA GLY A 84 -4.16 19.30 0.83
C GLY A 84 -4.33 17.87 1.36
N ALA A 85 -3.30 17.30 2.00
CA ALA A 85 -3.34 15.95 2.57
C ALA A 85 -3.99 15.92 3.95
N ILE A 86 -3.90 17.02 4.71
CA ILE A 86 -4.52 17.20 6.02
C ILE A 86 -5.51 18.36 5.95
N ARG A 87 -6.69 18.19 6.56
CA ARG A 87 -7.67 19.26 6.71
C ARG A 87 -7.28 20.22 7.84
N VAL A 88 -7.47 21.50 7.57
CA VAL A 88 -7.16 22.57 8.52
C VAL A 88 -8.25 22.70 9.58
N SER A 89 -7.87 22.97 10.83
CA SER A 89 -8.82 23.20 11.93
C SER A 89 -9.36 24.64 11.91
N SER A 90 -8.49 25.62 11.62
CA SER A 90 -8.83 27.03 11.44
C SER A 90 -7.84 27.70 10.48
N GLY A 91 -8.26 28.78 9.83
CA GLY A 91 -7.51 29.52 8.82
C GLY A 91 -7.73 29.04 7.38
N GLU A 92 -7.06 29.71 6.43
CA GLU A 92 -7.25 29.46 5.00
C GLU A 92 -5.92 29.21 4.27
N VAL A 93 -5.93 28.22 3.37
CA VAL A 93 -4.88 27.99 2.38
C VAL A 93 -5.38 28.51 1.04
N LEU A 94 -4.65 29.48 0.49
CA LEU A 94 -4.99 30.16 -0.75
C LEU A 94 -4.03 29.74 -1.88
N VAL A 95 -4.59 29.36 -3.02
CA VAL A 95 -3.89 29.12 -4.29
C VAL A 95 -4.28 30.24 -5.24
N ASN A 96 -3.33 31.08 -5.66
CA ASN A 96 -3.59 32.26 -6.49
C ASN A 96 -4.68 33.18 -5.91
N ASN A 97 -4.65 33.39 -4.58
CA ASN A 97 -5.62 34.17 -3.80
C ASN A 97 -7.05 33.61 -3.76
N GLN A 98 -7.28 32.39 -4.24
CA GLN A 98 -8.54 31.67 -4.08
C GLN A 98 -8.40 30.53 -3.07
N PRO A 99 -9.46 30.15 -2.33
CA PRO A 99 -9.40 29.03 -1.40
C PRO A 99 -9.02 27.74 -2.13
N MET A 100 -8.14 26.95 -1.50
CA MET A 100 -7.62 25.72 -2.10
C MET A 100 -8.74 24.69 -2.29
N ASN A 101 -9.09 24.43 -3.56
CA ASN A 101 -9.84 23.22 -3.91
C ASN A 101 -8.85 22.04 -3.96
N VAL A 102 -8.88 21.18 -2.94
CA VAL A 102 -7.95 20.03 -2.78
C VAL A 102 -7.91 19.14 -4.02
N GLN A 103 -9.05 18.84 -4.64
CA GLN A 103 -9.11 17.95 -5.79
C GLN A 103 -8.47 18.55 -7.03
N HIS A 104 -8.75 19.83 -7.30
CA HIS A 104 -8.09 20.55 -8.39
C HIS A 104 -6.60 20.71 -8.09
N PHE A 105 -6.26 21.01 -6.83
CA PHE A 105 -4.88 21.21 -6.39
C PHE A 105 -4.02 19.95 -6.55
N HIS A 106 -4.55 18.75 -6.29
CA HIS A 106 -3.81 17.50 -6.54
C HIS A 106 -3.48 17.24 -8.01
N LYS A 107 -4.21 17.85 -8.97
CA LYS A 107 -3.90 17.73 -10.40
C LYS A 107 -2.76 18.65 -10.83
N ILE A 108 -2.63 19.80 -10.17
CA ILE A 108 -1.62 20.82 -10.48
C ILE A 108 -0.39 20.76 -9.56
N SER A 109 -0.46 19.97 -8.48
CA SER A 109 0.63 19.80 -7.53
C SER A 109 1.21 18.38 -7.56
N GLY A 110 2.47 18.26 -7.12
CA GLY A 110 3.14 16.99 -6.83
C GLY A 110 3.64 17.01 -5.39
N PHE A 111 3.42 15.91 -4.65
CA PHE A 111 3.88 15.78 -3.27
C PHE A 111 4.85 14.61 -3.11
N VAL A 112 6.09 14.89 -2.75
CA VAL A 112 7.13 13.88 -2.52
C VAL A 112 7.27 13.69 -1.02
N SER A 113 6.82 12.55 -0.48
CA SER A 113 6.96 12.25 0.95
C SER A 113 8.37 11.77 1.27
N GLN A 114 8.74 11.80 2.55
CA GLN A 114 10.01 11.29 3.06
C GLN A 114 10.19 9.80 2.69
N ASP A 115 9.21 8.95 3.02
CA ASP A 115 9.25 7.51 2.71
C ASP A 115 9.12 7.23 1.21
N GLU A 116 10.07 6.49 0.64
CA GLU A 116 10.10 6.13 -0.78
C GLU A 116 9.45 4.76 -1.05
N ALA A 117 8.12 4.76 -1.15
CA ALA A 117 7.33 3.56 -1.46
C ALA A 117 7.30 3.27 -2.97
N LEU A 118 8.36 2.63 -3.50
CA LEU A 118 8.47 2.20 -4.90
C LEU A 118 8.51 0.67 -5.02
N PHE A 119 8.10 0.12 -6.17
CA PHE A 119 8.22 -1.31 -6.45
C PHE A 119 9.69 -1.69 -6.75
N PRO A 120 10.33 -2.56 -5.95
CA PRO A 120 11.77 -2.80 -6.04
C PRO A 120 12.19 -3.57 -7.31
N LEU A 121 11.31 -4.40 -7.88
CA LEU A 121 11.61 -5.26 -9.03
C LEU A 121 11.33 -4.61 -10.39
N LEU A 122 10.73 -3.42 -10.40
CA LEU A 122 10.51 -2.63 -11.60
C LEU A 122 11.76 -1.83 -11.95
N THR A 123 11.93 -1.56 -13.24
CA THR A 123 12.99 -0.65 -13.71
C THR A 123 12.57 0.81 -13.56
N VAL A 124 13.54 1.72 -13.58
CA VAL A 124 13.27 3.17 -13.52
C VAL A 124 12.31 3.61 -14.64
N LYS A 125 12.58 3.18 -15.88
CA LYS A 125 11.74 3.46 -17.04
C LYS A 125 10.32 2.90 -16.90
N GLU A 126 10.18 1.69 -16.35
CA GLU A 126 8.86 1.09 -16.12
C GLU A 126 8.05 1.85 -15.08
N VAL A 127 8.68 2.28 -13.99
CA VAL A 127 7.98 3.06 -12.96
C VAL A 127 7.44 4.37 -13.52
N PHE A 128 8.24 5.09 -14.30
CA PHE A 128 7.76 6.29 -15.00
C PHE A 128 6.68 5.97 -16.02
N THR A 129 6.83 4.89 -16.79
CA THR A 129 5.83 4.46 -17.79
C THR A 129 4.49 4.12 -17.14
N TYR A 130 4.48 3.39 -16.02
CA TYR A 130 3.26 3.05 -15.31
C TYR A 130 2.62 4.28 -14.66
N SER A 131 3.41 5.15 -14.02
CA SER A 131 2.91 6.42 -13.49
C SER A 131 2.28 7.28 -14.60
N ALA A 132 2.94 7.36 -15.76
CA ALA A 132 2.46 8.13 -16.91
C ALA A 132 1.17 7.56 -17.48
N ARG A 133 1.07 6.24 -17.66
CA ARG A 133 -0.16 5.60 -18.15
C ARG A 133 -1.35 5.80 -17.20
N LEU A 134 -1.11 5.91 -15.89
CA LEU A 134 -2.15 6.11 -14.89
C LEU A 134 -2.57 7.58 -14.75
N ARG A 135 -1.63 8.52 -14.88
CA ARG A 135 -1.88 9.96 -14.64
C ARG A 135 -2.15 10.78 -15.90
N LEU A 136 -1.66 10.35 -17.06
CA LEU A 136 -1.81 11.07 -18.33
C LEU A 136 -2.97 10.51 -19.17
N GLN A 137 -3.75 11.40 -19.76
CA GLN A 137 -4.68 11.04 -20.83
C GLN A 137 -3.90 10.95 -22.15
N ALA A 138 -4.18 9.91 -22.94
CA ALA A 138 -3.50 9.70 -24.22
C ALA A 138 -3.94 10.77 -25.23
N GLY A 139 -3.15 11.82 -25.37
CA GLY A 139 -3.33 12.84 -26.40
C GLY A 139 -2.52 12.52 -27.66
N PRO A 140 -2.86 13.10 -28.83
CA PRO A 140 -2.19 12.84 -30.10
C PRO A 140 -0.71 13.27 -30.14
N ASN A 141 -0.32 14.31 -29.37
CA ASN A 141 1.04 14.87 -29.40
C ASN A 141 1.94 14.43 -28.22
N ASN A 142 1.37 13.87 -27.16
CA ASN A 142 2.10 13.44 -25.95
C ASN A 142 2.05 11.92 -25.82
N THR A 143 2.91 11.24 -26.56
CA THR A 143 3.09 9.80 -26.38
C THR A 143 3.80 9.55 -25.05
N VAL A 144 3.28 8.63 -24.25
CA VAL A 144 3.88 8.24 -22.95
C VAL A 144 5.40 8.00 -23.04
N PRO A 145 5.94 7.33 -24.09
CA PRO A 145 7.39 7.15 -24.23
C PRO A 145 8.19 8.45 -24.31
N ASN A 146 7.69 9.47 -25.02
CA ASN A 146 8.37 10.75 -25.16
C ASN A 146 8.43 11.51 -23.82
N VAL A 147 7.32 11.53 -23.07
CA VAL A 147 7.27 12.14 -21.73
C VAL A 147 8.26 11.45 -20.80
N VAL A 148 8.30 10.12 -20.80
CA VAL A 148 9.23 9.34 -19.96
C VAL A 148 10.69 9.60 -20.34
N GLN A 149 11.01 9.68 -21.64
CA GLN A 149 12.38 9.96 -22.09
C GLN A 149 12.84 11.37 -21.68
N ASN A 150 11.97 12.38 -21.86
CA ASN A 150 12.28 13.75 -21.44
C ASN A 150 12.52 13.84 -19.94
N LEU A 151 11.68 13.17 -19.14
CA LEU A 151 11.82 13.13 -17.68
C LEU A 151 13.11 12.41 -17.23
N LEU A 152 13.48 11.30 -17.87
CA LEU A 152 14.75 10.61 -17.61
C LEU A 152 15.95 11.54 -17.85
N LYS A 153 15.91 12.31 -18.93
CA LYS A 153 16.96 13.27 -19.28
C LYS A 153 17.02 14.43 -18.29
N GLU A 154 15.87 15.02 -17.94
CA GLU A 154 15.76 16.13 -17.00
C GLU A 154 16.30 15.78 -15.60
N LEU A 155 16.07 14.55 -15.15
CA LEU A 155 16.54 14.06 -13.86
C LEU A 155 17.95 13.46 -13.89
N GLY A 156 18.59 13.39 -15.06
CA GLY A 156 19.91 12.76 -15.23
C GLY A 156 19.90 11.27 -14.88
N LEU A 157 18.87 10.53 -15.31
CA LEU A 157 18.66 9.10 -15.00
C LEU A 157 18.73 8.21 -16.26
N GLU A 158 19.16 8.72 -17.40
CA GLU A 158 19.22 7.97 -18.67
C GLU A 158 20.12 6.72 -18.57
N HIS A 159 21.25 6.82 -17.86
CA HIS A 159 22.20 5.72 -17.68
C HIS A 159 21.63 4.54 -16.88
N ILE A 160 20.62 4.78 -16.04
CA ILE A 160 19.97 3.77 -15.20
C ILE A 160 18.51 3.49 -15.63
N ALA A 161 18.08 3.95 -16.80
CA ALA A 161 16.69 3.81 -17.25
C ALA A 161 16.19 2.35 -17.18
N ASN A 162 17.05 1.38 -17.48
CA ASN A 162 16.73 -0.05 -17.45
C ASN A 162 17.19 -0.76 -16.16
N ALA A 163 17.83 -0.05 -15.23
CA ALA A 163 18.23 -0.61 -13.94
C ALA A 163 17.01 -0.80 -13.03
N ARG A 164 17.05 -1.81 -12.16
CA ARG A 164 16.02 -2.08 -11.16
C ARG A 164 16.17 -1.14 -9.97
N ILE A 165 15.05 -0.73 -9.39
CA ILE A 165 15.05 0.16 -8.21
C ILE A 165 15.72 -0.51 -7.02
N GLY A 166 15.44 -1.80 -6.80
CA GLY A 166 15.96 -2.57 -5.67
C GLY A 166 15.30 -2.23 -4.33
N SER A 167 15.71 -2.99 -3.32
CA SER A 167 15.29 -2.91 -1.92
C SER A 167 16.50 -3.11 -1.01
N GLU A 168 16.33 -3.01 0.30
CA GLU A 168 17.40 -3.35 1.26
C GLU A 168 17.94 -4.77 1.06
N SER A 169 17.07 -5.70 0.64
CA SER A 169 17.40 -7.10 0.36
C SER A 169 17.90 -7.36 -1.06
N CYS A 170 17.73 -6.43 -1.99
CA CYS A 170 18.04 -6.63 -3.42
C CYS A 170 18.81 -5.42 -3.95
N ARG A 171 20.08 -5.63 -4.36
CA ARG A 171 20.92 -4.57 -4.94
C ARG A 171 20.18 -3.85 -6.06
N GLY A 172 20.10 -2.53 -5.95
CA GLY A 172 19.44 -1.65 -6.91
C GLY A 172 20.25 -0.39 -7.21
N ILE A 173 19.54 0.68 -7.53
CA ILE A 173 20.11 2.02 -7.75
C ILE A 173 20.56 2.65 -6.43
N SER A 174 21.40 3.68 -6.51
CA SER A 174 21.86 4.43 -5.33
C SER A 174 20.71 5.19 -4.65
N GLY A 175 20.88 5.56 -3.37
CA GLY A 175 19.88 6.35 -2.64
C GLY A 175 19.56 7.69 -3.31
N GLY A 176 20.59 8.40 -3.80
CA GLY A 176 20.43 9.66 -4.53
C GLY A 176 19.65 9.50 -5.84
N GLU A 177 19.91 8.42 -6.59
CA GLU A 177 19.14 8.10 -7.79
C GLU A 177 17.70 7.73 -7.44
N LYS A 178 17.49 6.92 -6.40
CA LYS A 178 16.15 6.54 -5.92
C LYS A 178 15.32 7.75 -5.50
N ARG A 179 15.95 8.75 -4.86
CA ARG A 179 15.30 10.02 -4.52
C ARG A 179 14.87 10.77 -5.78
N ARG A 180 15.74 10.87 -6.79
CA ARG A 180 15.38 11.47 -8.09
C ARG A 180 14.26 10.71 -8.79
N VAL A 181 14.22 9.37 -8.70
CA VAL A 181 13.08 8.57 -9.20
C VAL A 181 11.79 8.90 -8.45
N SER A 182 11.82 9.01 -7.12
CA SER A 182 10.65 9.40 -6.31
C SER A 182 10.10 10.77 -6.71
N ILE A 183 10.98 11.74 -6.93
CA ILE A 183 10.62 13.07 -7.46
C ILE A 183 10.04 12.94 -8.88
N GLY A 184 10.69 12.16 -9.74
CA GLY A 184 10.25 11.94 -11.11
C GLY A 184 8.85 11.36 -11.21
N VAL A 185 8.47 10.41 -10.35
CA VAL A 185 7.12 9.84 -10.30
C VAL A 185 6.04 10.91 -10.13
N GLU A 186 6.33 11.97 -9.37
CA GLU A 186 5.43 13.10 -9.15
C GLU A 186 5.54 14.19 -10.23
N LEU A 187 6.63 14.23 -10.99
CA LEU A 187 6.82 15.15 -12.11
C LEU A 187 6.21 14.66 -13.43
N VAL A 188 5.80 13.39 -13.52
CA VAL A 188 5.26 12.78 -14.74
C VAL A 188 4.09 13.56 -15.35
N HIS A 189 3.22 14.16 -14.52
CA HIS A 189 2.08 14.96 -14.96
C HIS A 189 2.38 16.47 -15.02
N ASP A 190 3.66 16.84 -14.98
CA ASP A 190 4.16 18.21 -15.05
C ASP A 190 3.46 19.20 -14.08
N PRO A 191 3.52 18.96 -12.76
CA PRO A 191 2.87 19.82 -11.79
C PRO A 191 3.52 21.20 -11.75
N ALA A 192 2.71 22.25 -11.57
CA ALA A 192 3.19 23.62 -11.43
C ALA A 192 3.66 23.94 -10.00
N VAL A 193 3.18 23.16 -9.02
CA VAL A 193 3.57 23.25 -7.61
C VAL A 193 4.20 21.94 -7.17
N LEU A 194 5.40 21.97 -6.61
CA LEU A 194 6.09 20.79 -6.09
C LEU A 194 6.37 20.95 -4.60
N LEU A 195 5.90 19.99 -3.81
CA LEU A 195 6.02 19.95 -2.35
C LEU A 195 6.88 18.75 -1.97
N LEU A 196 8.00 18.95 -1.27
CA LEU A 196 8.95 17.89 -0.95
C LEU A 196 9.25 17.81 0.54
N ASP A 197 9.01 16.65 1.14
CA ASP A 197 9.34 16.41 2.54
C ASP A 197 10.75 15.83 2.65
N GLU A 198 11.67 16.61 3.21
CA GLU A 198 13.08 16.30 3.43
C GLU A 198 13.81 15.68 2.21
N PRO A 199 13.90 16.40 1.08
CA PRO A 199 14.47 15.85 -0.15
C PRO A 199 15.96 15.48 -0.11
N THR A 200 16.69 15.93 0.90
CA THR A 200 18.12 15.71 1.07
C THR A 200 18.46 14.71 2.19
N SER A 201 17.46 14.21 2.91
CA SER A 201 17.67 13.31 4.05
C SER A 201 18.15 11.93 3.60
N GLY A 202 19.14 11.38 4.30
CA GLY A 202 19.74 10.07 3.98
C GLY A 202 20.62 10.05 2.71
N LEU A 203 20.95 11.21 2.13
CA LEU A 203 21.83 11.34 0.96
C LEU A 203 23.23 11.80 1.35
N ASP A 204 24.22 11.41 0.55
CA ASP A 204 25.55 12.02 0.61
C ASP A 204 25.49 13.48 0.10
N SER A 205 26.47 14.30 0.52
CA SER A 205 26.49 15.74 0.23
C SER A 205 26.47 16.07 -1.27
N ALA A 206 27.07 15.22 -2.11
CA ALA A 206 27.12 15.45 -3.56
C ALA A 206 25.76 15.13 -4.20
N SER A 207 25.14 14.00 -3.85
CA SER A 207 23.80 13.64 -4.30
C SER A 207 22.74 14.64 -3.84
N ALA A 208 22.79 15.06 -2.58
CA ALA A 208 21.87 16.06 -2.01
C ALA A 208 21.94 17.38 -2.78
N LEU A 209 23.15 17.86 -3.06
CA LEU A 209 23.34 19.07 -3.86
C LEU A 209 22.80 18.92 -5.28
N HIS A 210 23.03 17.77 -5.93
CA HIS A 210 22.54 17.52 -7.27
C HIS A 210 20.99 17.59 -7.32
N VAL A 211 20.31 16.93 -6.38
CA VAL A 211 18.84 17.01 -6.26
C VAL A 211 18.39 18.47 -6.14
N MET A 212 19.05 19.25 -5.28
CA MET A 212 18.73 20.66 -5.08
C MET A 212 18.97 21.53 -6.32
N LEU A 213 20.02 21.27 -7.10
CA LEU A 213 20.28 21.95 -8.36
C LEU A 213 19.20 21.67 -9.41
N ILE A 214 18.71 20.43 -9.49
CA ILE A 214 17.60 20.06 -10.38
C ILE A 214 16.34 20.84 -9.99
N LEU A 215 15.99 20.83 -8.70
CA LEU A 215 14.83 21.59 -8.20
C LEU A 215 14.99 23.09 -8.49
N LYS A 216 16.17 23.65 -8.24
CA LYS A 216 16.43 25.07 -8.53
C LYS A 216 16.28 25.40 -10.01
N SER A 217 16.78 24.53 -10.88
CA SER A 217 16.62 24.67 -12.34
C SER A 217 15.15 24.65 -12.76
N MET A 218 14.33 23.75 -12.19
CA MET A 218 12.89 23.69 -12.45
C MET A 218 12.16 24.97 -12.00
N ALA A 219 12.50 25.48 -10.81
CA ALA A 219 11.93 26.75 -10.34
C ALA A 219 12.31 27.90 -11.30
N MET A 220 13.60 28.07 -11.61
CA MET A 220 14.08 29.20 -12.41
C MET A 220 13.67 29.14 -13.89
N ASN A 221 13.77 27.98 -14.54
CA ASN A 221 13.58 27.85 -15.99
C ASN A 221 12.14 27.55 -16.38
N GLN A 222 11.38 26.86 -15.52
CA GLN A 222 9.99 26.47 -15.81
C GLN A 222 8.96 27.26 -14.98
N GLY A 223 9.42 28.10 -14.04
CA GLY A 223 8.53 28.92 -13.20
C GLY A 223 7.75 28.10 -12.15
N LYS A 224 8.19 26.88 -11.84
CA LYS A 224 7.53 26.03 -10.84
C LYS A 224 7.65 26.64 -9.44
N THR A 225 6.63 26.41 -8.63
CA THR A 225 6.65 26.78 -7.20
C THR A 225 7.14 25.60 -6.40
N ILE A 226 8.28 25.73 -5.73
CA ILE A 226 8.87 24.61 -4.99
C ILE A 226 8.89 24.94 -3.50
N VAL A 227 8.24 24.10 -2.70
CA VAL A 227 8.30 24.17 -1.24
C VAL A 227 8.87 22.87 -0.71
N LEU A 228 9.87 22.97 0.15
CA LEU A 228 10.50 21.79 0.74
C LEU A 228 10.75 21.97 2.23
N THR A 229 10.73 20.88 2.98
CA THR A 229 11.22 20.86 4.37
C THR A 229 12.69 20.46 4.37
N ILE A 230 13.50 21.06 5.23
CA ILE A 230 14.90 20.64 5.41
C ILE A 230 15.30 20.62 6.88
N HIS A 231 16.08 19.60 7.22
CA HIS A 231 16.71 19.45 8.52
C HIS A 231 18.22 19.59 8.32
N GLN A 232 18.82 20.63 8.93
CA GLN A 232 20.27 20.92 8.89
C GLN A 232 20.90 20.87 7.48
N PRO A 233 20.65 21.88 6.62
CA PRO A 233 21.27 21.95 5.30
C PRO A 233 22.76 22.30 5.38
N GLY A 234 23.56 21.71 4.49
CA GLY A 234 24.95 22.14 4.28
C GLY A 234 25.04 23.47 3.52
N PHE A 235 26.13 24.22 3.69
CA PHE A 235 26.37 25.55 3.11
C PHE A 235 25.94 25.69 1.64
N ARG A 236 26.39 24.79 0.76
CA ARG A 236 26.10 24.85 -0.69
C ARG A 236 24.62 24.74 -1.04
N ILE A 237 23.83 24.11 -0.17
CA ILE A 237 22.38 23.94 -0.37
C ILE A 237 21.63 25.18 0.11
N VAL A 238 22.11 25.81 1.19
CA VAL A 238 21.50 27.02 1.76
C VAL A 238 21.48 28.15 0.71
N ASP A 239 22.56 28.32 -0.04
CA ASP A 239 22.68 29.33 -1.10
C ASP A 239 21.68 29.15 -2.26
N LEU A 240 21.05 27.97 -2.38
CA LEU A 240 20.06 27.70 -3.42
C LEU A 240 18.64 28.15 -3.03
N PHE A 241 18.39 28.47 -1.76
CA PHE A 241 17.08 28.92 -1.29
C PHE A 241 16.83 30.39 -1.61
N ASP A 242 15.70 30.68 -2.25
CA ASP A 242 15.25 32.06 -2.45
C ASP A 242 14.59 32.59 -1.17
N LYS A 243 13.90 31.69 -0.46
CA LYS A 243 13.09 32.03 0.71
C LYS A 243 13.18 30.95 1.78
N VAL A 244 13.17 31.37 3.03
CA VAL A 244 13.21 30.52 4.23
C VAL A 244 12.03 30.85 5.14
N ILE A 245 11.35 29.81 5.59
CA ILE A 245 10.32 29.86 6.63
C ILE A 245 10.89 29.11 7.84
N LEU A 246 11.18 29.84 8.92
CA LEU A 246 11.67 29.24 10.17
C LEU A 246 10.49 28.98 11.10
N LEU A 247 10.28 27.71 11.45
CA LEU A 247 9.17 27.24 12.28
C LEU A 247 9.69 26.73 13.61
N SER A 248 9.03 27.09 14.70
CA SER A 248 9.32 26.58 16.05
C SER A 248 8.03 26.47 16.86
N ASN A 249 7.82 25.34 17.53
CA ASN A 249 6.63 25.07 18.35
C ASN A 249 5.29 25.46 17.67
N GLY A 250 5.19 25.23 16.37
CA GLY A 250 3.99 25.54 15.59
C GLY A 250 3.82 27.00 15.17
N VAL A 251 4.75 27.89 15.50
CA VAL A 251 4.72 29.32 15.16
C VAL A 251 5.80 29.64 14.14
N VAL A 252 5.48 30.54 13.19
CA VAL A 252 6.44 31.05 12.22
C VAL A 252 7.28 32.16 12.87
N LEU A 253 8.57 31.90 13.03
CA LEU A 253 9.51 32.89 13.54
C LEU A 253 10.04 33.80 12.44
N HIS A 254 10.28 33.26 11.24
CA HIS A 254 10.77 34.02 10.09
C HIS A 254 10.09 33.59 8.80
N ASN A 255 9.86 34.54 7.90
CA ASN A 255 9.25 34.32 6.59
C ASN A 255 9.85 35.31 5.59
N GLY A 256 11.00 34.97 4.99
CA GLY A 256 11.75 35.90 4.16
C GLY A 256 13.01 35.28 3.57
N SER A 257 13.87 36.10 2.96
CA SER A 257 15.17 35.64 2.44
C SER A 257 16.18 35.37 3.57
N LEU A 258 17.29 34.71 3.23
CA LEU A 258 18.39 34.45 4.16
C LEU A 258 19.07 35.73 4.69
N PRO A 259 19.36 36.76 3.87
CA PRO A 259 19.94 38.01 4.38
C PRO A 259 19.04 38.70 5.41
N LEU A 260 17.72 38.64 5.23
CA LEU A 260 16.77 39.22 6.19
C LEU A 260 16.77 38.44 7.52
N LEU A 261 17.01 37.13 7.48
CA LEU A 261 17.19 36.32 8.68
C LEU A 261 18.47 36.70 9.42
N GLU A 262 19.57 36.89 8.69
CA GLU A 262 20.86 37.34 9.24
C GLU A 262 20.74 38.72 9.89
N GLU A 263 20.10 39.68 9.24
CA GLU A 263 19.83 41.01 9.80
C GLU A 263 19.04 40.90 11.11
N ARG A 264 18.02 40.04 11.15
CA ARG A 264 17.21 39.83 12.35
C ARG A 264 18.00 39.18 13.49
N LEU A 265 18.87 38.22 13.19
CA LEU A 265 19.75 37.59 14.18
C LEU A 265 20.72 38.62 14.78
N ASN A 266 21.33 39.44 13.94
CA ASN A 266 22.22 40.51 14.38
C ASN A 266 21.47 41.56 15.23
N ALA A 267 20.24 41.93 14.83
CA ALA A 267 19.39 42.86 15.59
C ALA A 267 18.98 42.29 16.96
N SER A 268 18.84 40.97 17.08
CA SER A 268 18.60 40.30 18.36
C SER A 268 19.86 40.14 19.25
N GLY A 269 21.00 40.67 18.81
CA GLY A 269 22.26 40.65 19.56
C GLY A 269 23.08 39.37 19.39
N HIS A 270 22.78 38.55 18.39
CA HIS A 270 23.52 37.33 18.11
C HIS A 270 24.59 37.56 17.05
N CYS A 271 25.83 37.12 17.32
CA CYS A 271 26.93 37.15 16.37
C CYS A 271 27.07 35.78 15.71
N ILE A 272 26.91 35.72 14.38
CA ILE A 272 26.98 34.46 13.63
C ILE A 272 28.45 34.02 13.48
N PRO A 273 28.82 32.81 13.93
CA PRO A 273 30.18 32.29 13.75
C PRO A 273 30.52 32.08 12.26
N ARG A 274 31.77 32.35 11.87
CA ARG A 274 32.22 32.26 10.47
C ARG A 274 32.12 30.88 9.82
N HIS A 275 32.04 29.82 10.63
CA HIS A 275 32.02 28.42 10.17
C HIS A 275 30.64 27.76 10.26
N VAL A 276 29.63 28.50 10.69
CA VAL A 276 28.26 28.00 10.82
C VAL A 276 27.38 28.74 9.84
N ASN A 277 26.50 28.02 9.14
CA ASN A 277 25.61 28.68 8.20
C ASN A 277 24.48 29.41 8.94
N VAL A 278 23.98 30.51 8.37
CA VAL A 278 22.97 31.38 9.01
C VAL A 278 21.75 30.59 9.48
N LEU A 279 21.30 29.63 8.67
CA LEU A 279 20.10 28.84 8.95
C LEU A 279 20.32 27.82 10.07
N GLU A 280 21.46 27.16 10.09
CA GLU A 280 21.88 26.25 11.17
C GLU A 280 22.00 27.01 12.49
N PHE A 281 22.67 28.16 12.48
CA PHE A 281 22.77 29.02 13.66
C PHE A 281 21.39 29.51 14.14
N ALA A 282 20.48 29.86 13.22
CA ALA A 282 19.12 30.25 13.56
C ALA A 282 18.32 29.11 14.23
N ILE A 283 18.58 27.86 13.86
CA ILE A 283 17.94 26.68 14.47
C ILE A 283 18.51 26.44 15.87
N ASP A 284 19.81 26.63 16.08
CA ASP A 284 20.46 26.46 17.40
C ASP A 284 20.00 27.52 18.40
N VAL A 285 19.75 28.75 17.91
CA VAL A 285 19.39 29.91 18.73
C VAL A 285 17.86 30.15 18.77
N ILE A 286 17.08 29.17 18.33
CA ILE A 286 15.64 29.34 18.10
C ILE A 286 14.84 29.68 19.37
N GLU A 287 15.30 29.25 20.55
CA GLU A 287 14.64 29.53 21.83
C GLU A 287 14.72 31.01 22.23
N SER A 288 15.82 31.70 21.93
CA SER A 288 15.94 33.14 22.20
C SER A 288 15.04 33.95 21.27
N LEU A 289 14.97 33.56 19.99
CA LEU A 289 14.08 34.16 18.99
C LEU A 289 12.60 34.00 19.37
N HIS A 290 12.24 32.87 19.98
CA HIS A 290 10.86 32.60 20.40
C HIS A 290 10.40 33.54 21.52
N LYS A 291 11.28 33.91 22.46
CA LYS A 291 10.95 34.82 23.58
C LYS A 291 10.64 36.25 23.10
N GLN A 292 11.32 36.72 22.05
CA GLN A 292 11.08 38.06 21.50
C GLN A 292 9.80 38.14 20.65
N ASN A 293 9.42 37.05 19.98
CA ASN A 293 8.24 37.03 19.11
C ASN A 293 6.91 37.12 19.91
N TYR A 294 6.87 36.62 21.15
CA TYR A 294 5.71 36.78 22.04
C TYR A 294 5.35 38.25 22.30
N ASN A 295 6.36 39.13 22.39
CA ASN A 295 6.13 40.57 22.62
C ASN A 295 5.52 41.30 21.41
N TYR A 296 5.57 40.72 20.20
CA TYR A 296 5.00 41.30 18.99
C TYR A 296 3.56 40.81 18.70
N ILE A 297 3.19 39.63 19.20
CA ILE A 297 1.90 38.98 18.88
C ILE A 297 0.75 39.49 19.75
N GLU A 298 1.01 40.12 20.92
CA GLU A 298 -0.03 40.68 21.79
C GLU A 298 -0.82 41.87 21.19
N ASN A 299 -0.45 42.39 20.01
CA ASN A 299 -1.09 43.58 19.42
C ASN A 299 -2.06 43.33 18.25
N GLU A 300 -2.39 42.08 17.89
CA GLU A 300 -3.42 41.80 16.87
C GLU A 300 -4.49 40.85 17.38
N GLU A 301 -5.50 41.40 18.07
CA GLU A 301 -6.72 40.66 18.42
C GLU A 301 -7.75 40.60 17.28
N ALA A 302 -8.32 39.39 17.18
CA ALA A 302 -9.68 38.99 16.85
C ALA A 302 -10.28 39.22 15.43
N SER A 303 -10.71 38.10 14.82
CA SER A 303 -12.09 37.90 14.36
C SER A 303 -12.25 36.48 13.81
N ASP A 304 -12.91 35.60 14.57
CA ASP A 304 -13.28 34.25 14.14
C ASP A 304 -14.58 34.30 13.32
N HIS A 305 -14.50 33.92 12.05
CA HIS A 305 -15.66 33.57 11.25
C HIS A 305 -15.65 32.06 11.01
N ILE A 306 -16.57 31.36 11.66
CA ILE A 306 -16.91 29.97 11.34
C ILE A 306 -17.71 30.02 10.04
N LEU A 307 -17.13 29.52 8.95
CA LEU A 307 -17.81 29.43 7.66
C LEU A 307 -18.04 27.97 7.28
N ASN A 308 -19.25 27.72 6.78
CA ASN A 308 -19.82 26.41 6.53
C ASN A 308 -18.94 25.55 5.60
N ILE A 309 -18.73 24.32 6.04
CA ILE A 309 -18.03 23.25 5.33
C ILE A 309 -18.78 22.99 4.03
N ALA A 310 -18.17 23.34 2.91
CA ALA A 310 -18.60 22.88 1.61
C ALA A 310 -18.43 21.35 1.56
N GLU A 311 -19.52 20.64 1.76
CA GLU A 311 -19.69 19.31 1.23
C GLU A 311 -19.61 19.40 -0.30
N GLU A 312 -18.68 18.70 -0.95
CA GLU A 312 -18.89 18.05 -2.24
C GLU A 312 -17.66 17.20 -2.65
N LYS A 313 -17.86 15.90 -2.84
CA LYS A 313 -18.23 15.13 -4.06
C LYS A 313 -17.08 14.83 -5.01
N ASP A 314 -16.94 13.53 -5.22
CA ASP A 314 -16.32 12.76 -6.30
C ASP A 314 -14.93 13.13 -6.81
N ILE A 315 -13.97 12.26 -6.48
CA ILE A 315 -12.62 12.26 -7.03
C ILE A 315 -12.70 11.96 -8.54
N PHE A 316 -12.20 12.89 -9.34
CA PHE A 316 -12.08 12.71 -10.79
C PHE A 316 -10.79 11.95 -11.13
N TYR A 317 -10.93 10.79 -11.76
CA TYR A 317 -9.83 9.93 -12.20
C TYR A 317 -9.52 10.18 -13.68
N CYS A 318 -8.22 10.20 -14.05
CA CYS A 318 -7.81 10.43 -15.44
C CYS A 318 -8.23 9.31 -16.40
N ASN A 319 -8.34 8.07 -15.90
CA ASN A 319 -8.64 6.88 -16.68
C ASN A 319 -9.97 6.23 -16.25
N SER A 320 -10.56 5.41 -17.12
CA SER A 320 -11.69 4.54 -16.76
C SER A 320 -11.21 3.37 -15.90
N SER A 321 -12.09 2.81 -15.04
CA SER A 321 -11.75 1.66 -14.18
C SER A 321 -11.16 0.50 -14.97
N PHE A 322 -11.69 0.22 -16.17
CA PHE A 322 -11.22 -0.90 -16.99
C PHE A 322 -9.77 -0.70 -17.47
N LYS A 323 -9.43 0.51 -17.90
CA LYS A 323 -8.07 0.84 -18.33
C LYS A 323 -7.10 0.83 -17.15
N GLU A 324 -7.52 1.31 -15.98
CA GLU A 324 -6.73 1.19 -14.75
C GLU A 324 -6.44 -0.27 -14.41
N VAL A 325 -7.45 -1.14 -14.43
CA VAL A 325 -7.29 -2.59 -14.17
C VAL A 325 -6.28 -3.19 -15.15
N LEU A 326 -6.38 -2.90 -16.45
CA LEU A 326 -5.46 -3.43 -17.45
C LEU A 326 -4.00 -3.02 -17.18
N ILE A 327 -3.76 -1.74 -16.89
CA ILE A 327 -2.41 -1.21 -16.61
C ILE A 327 -1.86 -1.84 -15.33
N LEU A 328 -2.68 -1.92 -14.28
CA LEU A 328 -2.29 -2.50 -12.99
C LEU A 328 -2.03 -4.01 -13.11
N THR A 329 -2.85 -4.74 -13.85
CA THR A 329 -2.64 -6.18 -14.13
C THR A 329 -1.32 -6.39 -14.86
N GLN A 330 -0.98 -5.56 -15.86
CA GLN A 330 0.32 -5.64 -16.53
C GLN A 330 1.48 -5.38 -15.55
N ARG A 331 1.36 -4.33 -14.72
CA ARG A 331 2.38 -3.98 -13.70
C ARG A 331 2.60 -5.12 -12.70
N PHE A 332 1.52 -5.64 -12.13
CA PHE A 332 1.58 -6.71 -11.14
C PHE A 332 2.04 -8.02 -11.75
N SER A 333 1.64 -8.34 -12.98
CA SER A 333 2.15 -9.52 -13.69
C SER A 333 3.66 -9.45 -13.87
N ASN A 334 4.20 -8.32 -14.34
CA ASN A 334 5.66 -8.13 -14.45
C ASN A 334 6.36 -8.25 -13.09
N ASN A 335 5.76 -7.70 -12.03
CA ASN A 335 6.30 -7.81 -10.68
C ASN A 335 6.35 -9.27 -10.20
N VAL A 336 5.23 -10.00 -10.33
CA VAL A 336 5.10 -11.41 -9.94
C VAL A 336 6.08 -12.30 -10.72
N PHE A 337 6.15 -12.17 -12.04
CA PHE A 337 7.10 -12.96 -12.85
C PHE A 337 8.57 -12.70 -12.51
N ARG A 338 8.91 -11.51 -11.98
CA ARG A 338 10.27 -11.17 -11.55
C ARG A 338 10.58 -11.57 -10.12
N THR A 339 9.55 -11.89 -9.32
CA THR A 339 9.70 -12.33 -7.93
C THR A 339 10.02 -13.84 -7.89
N LYS A 340 11.20 -14.21 -8.39
CA LYS A 340 11.58 -15.63 -8.58
C LYS A 340 11.61 -16.44 -7.29
N GLU A 341 12.07 -15.85 -6.19
CA GLU A 341 12.29 -16.58 -4.93
C GLU A 341 10.99 -17.09 -4.33
N LEU A 342 10.00 -16.21 -4.15
CA LEU A 342 8.72 -16.57 -3.53
C LEU A 342 7.89 -17.46 -4.44
N PHE A 343 7.90 -17.21 -5.75
CA PHE A 343 7.23 -18.07 -6.71
C PHE A 343 7.84 -19.47 -6.76
N ALA A 344 9.18 -19.56 -6.87
CA ALA A 344 9.88 -20.83 -6.91
C ALA A 344 9.64 -21.62 -5.62
N ALA A 345 9.74 -20.95 -4.47
CA ALA A 345 9.44 -21.55 -3.17
C ALA A 345 8.03 -22.16 -3.14
N LYS A 346 7.00 -21.44 -3.59
CA LYS A 346 5.63 -21.96 -3.68
C LYS A 346 5.51 -23.20 -4.57
N THR A 347 6.10 -23.15 -5.75
CA THR A 347 6.03 -24.27 -6.70
C THR A 347 6.76 -25.51 -6.18
N ILE A 348 7.94 -25.33 -5.59
CA ILE A 348 8.73 -26.40 -4.99
C ILE A 348 8.02 -26.97 -3.76
N GLN A 349 7.52 -26.12 -2.87
CA GLN A 349 6.77 -26.51 -1.67
C GLN A 349 5.52 -27.31 -2.04
N ALA A 350 4.75 -26.87 -3.04
CA ALA A 350 3.55 -27.60 -3.48
C ALA A 350 3.88 -28.97 -4.09
N LEU A 351 4.92 -29.05 -4.93
CA LEU A 351 5.36 -30.32 -5.51
C LEU A 351 5.90 -31.28 -4.43
N LEU A 352 6.79 -30.82 -3.56
CA LEU A 352 7.36 -31.62 -2.48
C LEU A 352 6.28 -32.11 -1.53
N ALA A 353 5.39 -31.21 -1.09
CA ALA A 353 4.31 -31.61 -0.20
C ALA A 353 3.34 -32.57 -0.87
N GLY A 354 3.07 -32.40 -2.17
CA GLY A 354 2.23 -33.30 -2.90
C GLY A 354 2.81 -34.71 -3.01
N ILE A 355 4.11 -34.81 -3.30
CA ILE A 355 4.82 -36.10 -3.34
C ILE A 355 4.90 -36.72 -1.95
N LEU A 356 5.31 -35.95 -0.93
CA LEU A 356 5.45 -36.45 0.45
C LEU A 356 4.13 -36.94 1.02
N LEU A 357 3.05 -36.16 0.88
CA LEU A 357 1.74 -36.58 1.35
C LEU A 357 1.22 -37.78 0.55
N GLY A 358 1.49 -37.81 -0.77
CA GLY A 358 1.15 -38.97 -1.60
C GLY A 358 1.86 -40.25 -1.18
N THR A 359 3.16 -40.20 -0.88
CA THR A 359 3.95 -41.38 -0.50
C THR A 359 3.64 -41.87 0.92
N ILE A 360 3.35 -40.97 1.86
CA ILE A 360 2.92 -41.35 3.21
C ILE A 360 1.65 -42.21 3.17
N PHE A 361 0.73 -41.92 2.23
CA PHE A 361 -0.56 -42.58 2.14
C PHE A 361 -0.68 -43.68 1.07
N ILE A 362 0.38 -43.96 0.28
CA ILE A 362 0.37 -44.94 -0.84
C ILE A 362 -0.09 -46.34 -0.43
N ASN A 363 0.30 -46.79 0.77
CA ASN A 363 -0.01 -48.09 1.34
C ASN A 363 -0.70 -47.98 2.71
N ALA A 364 -1.19 -46.79 3.09
CA ALA A 364 -1.89 -46.58 4.36
C ALA A 364 -3.25 -47.33 4.41
N PHE A 365 -3.68 -47.89 3.29
CA PHE A 365 -4.91 -48.65 3.11
C PHE A 365 -4.64 -50.15 3.24
N GLY A 366 -4.23 -50.60 4.43
CA GLY A 366 -4.09 -52.03 4.74
C GLY A 366 -5.39 -52.82 4.55
N ASN A 367 -5.34 -54.14 4.79
CA ASN A 367 -6.47 -55.05 4.48
C ASN A 367 -7.80 -54.71 5.20
N ASN A 368 -7.77 -53.97 6.32
CA ASN A 368 -8.97 -53.59 7.07
C ASN A 368 -9.67 -52.37 6.44
N LYS A 369 -10.86 -52.57 5.87
CA LYS A 369 -11.64 -51.52 5.18
C LYS A 369 -11.98 -50.32 6.07
N LYS A 370 -12.26 -50.56 7.37
CA LYS A 370 -12.52 -49.51 8.37
C LYS A 370 -11.32 -48.57 8.58
N MET A 371 -10.13 -49.15 8.73
CA MET A 371 -8.90 -48.37 8.91
C MET A 371 -8.54 -47.62 7.62
N LYS A 372 -8.79 -48.23 6.46
CA LYS A 372 -8.69 -47.57 5.16
C LYS A 372 -9.59 -46.33 5.08
N LEU A 373 -10.86 -46.43 5.48
CA LEU A 373 -11.80 -45.29 5.50
C LEU A 373 -11.29 -44.17 6.41
N GLN A 374 -10.89 -44.48 7.64
CA GLN A 374 -10.37 -43.49 8.59
C GLN A 374 -9.11 -42.78 8.06
N ASN A 375 -8.19 -43.52 7.46
CA ASN A 375 -6.96 -42.96 6.88
C ASN A 375 -7.26 -42.06 5.66
N GLN A 376 -8.24 -42.42 4.81
CA GLN A 376 -8.67 -41.57 3.68
C GLN A 376 -9.25 -40.24 4.17
N ILE A 377 -10.13 -40.28 5.17
CA ILE A 377 -10.76 -39.07 5.73
C ILE A 377 -9.69 -38.18 6.38
N GLY A 378 -8.79 -38.77 7.17
CA GLY A 378 -7.67 -38.06 7.79
C GLY A 378 -6.77 -37.41 6.75
N PHE A 379 -6.42 -38.13 5.67
CA PHE A 379 -5.66 -37.59 4.55
C PHE A 379 -6.33 -36.35 3.93
N LEU A 380 -7.63 -36.39 3.64
CA LEU A 380 -8.36 -35.26 3.08
C LEU A 380 -8.34 -34.04 4.02
N ALA A 381 -8.49 -34.26 5.33
CA ALA A 381 -8.42 -33.20 6.33
C ALA A 381 -7.02 -32.56 6.40
N PHE A 382 -5.96 -33.38 6.45
CA PHE A 382 -4.58 -32.87 6.51
C PHE A 382 -4.13 -32.21 5.20
N SER A 383 -4.56 -32.73 4.05
CA SER A 383 -4.35 -32.10 2.75
C SER A 383 -4.91 -30.69 2.71
N LEU A 384 -6.14 -30.51 3.22
CA LEU A 384 -6.79 -29.21 3.31
C LEU A 384 -6.03 -28.25 4.25
N THR A 385 -5.58 -28.73 5.41
CA THR A 385 -4.76 -27.95 6.36
C THR A 385 -3.46 -27.48 5.75
N PHE A 386 -2.76 -28.35 5.02
CA PHE A 386 -1.53 -27.98 4.32
C PHE A 386 -1.78 -26.92 3.24
N LEU A 387 -2.78 -27.14 2.37
CA LEU A 387 -3.10 -26.19 1.29
C LEU A 387 -3.44 -24.80 1.85
N MET A 388 -4.24 -24.76 2.91
CA MET A 388 -4.59 -23.52 3.61
C MET A 388 -3.37 -22.84 4.22
N SER A 389 -2.58 -23.55 5.04
CA SER A 389 -1.41 -22.99 5.72
C SER A 389 -0.33 -22.53 4.75
N SER A 390 -0.17 -23.21 3.62
CA SER A 390 0.82 -22.85 2.61
C SER A 390 0.61 -21.44 2.06
N THR A 391 -0.60 -20.90 2.05
CA THR A 391 -0.86 -19.57 1.46
C THR A 391 -0.48 -18.38 2.36
N THR A 392 -0.20 -18.61 3.66
CA THR A 392 0.07 -17.53 4.62
C THR A 392 1.35 -16.75 4.31
N GLU A 393 2.31 -17.34 3.60
CA GLU A 393 3.56 -16.68 3.18
C GLU A 393 3.31 -15.53 2.17
N ALA A 394 2.09 -15.38 1.63
CA ALA A 394 1.72 -14.23 0.81
C ALA A 394 1.51 -12.94 1.62
N LEU A 395 1.33 -13.04 2.95
CA LEU A 395 1.10 -11.91 3.85
C LEU A 395 2.15 -10.78 3.73
N PRO A 396 3.47 -11.03 3.81
CA PRO A 396 4.48 -9.96 3.75
C PRO A 396 4.45 -9.21 2.41
N ILE A 397 4.16 -9.91 1.31
CA ILE A 397 4.02 -9.31 -0.03
C ILE A 397 2.86 -8.31 -0.01
N PHE A 398 1.68 -8.73 0.45
CA PHE A 398 0.53 -7.84 0.51
C PHE A 398 0.74 -6.65 1.46
N LEU A 399 1.47 -6.83 2.56
CA LEU A 399 1.81 -5.72 3.47
C LEU A 399 2.72 -4.68 2.82
N GLN A 400 3.70 -5.12 2.03
CA GLN A 400 4.58 -4.23 1.27
C GLN A 400 3.81 -3.49 0.17
N GLU A 401 3.01 -4.20 -0.62
CA GLU A 401 2.19 -3.62 -1.69
C GLU A 401 1.15 -2.64 -1.16
N ARG A 402 0.57 -2.91 0.02
CA ARG A 402 -0.39 -2.02 0.68
C ARG A 402 0.20 -0.63 0.91
N ARG A 403 1.47 -0.52 1.33
CA ARG A 403 2.11 0.80 1.58
C ARG A 403 2.14 1.65 0.31
N ILE A 404 2.52 1.03 -0.82
CA ILE A 404 2.56 1.69 -2.13
C ILE A 404 1.14 2.05 -2.59
N THR A 405 0.21 1.11 -2.50
CA THR A 405 -1.19 1.29 -2.92
C THR A 405 -1.90 2.38 -2.12
N MET A 406 -1.70 2.44 -0.80
CA MET A 406 -2.28 3.49 0.02
C MET A 406 -1.78 4.87 -0.39
N ARG A 407 -0.50 5.01 -0.75
CA ARG A 407 0.07 6.28 -1.23
C ARG A 407 -0.47 6.67 -2.61
N GLU A 408 -0.50 5.75 -3.56
CA GLU A 408 -1.00 6.02 -4.92
C GLU A 408 -2.49 6.33 -4.91
N THR A 409 -3.28 5.55 -4.16
CA THR A 409 -4.72 5.76 -4.04
C THR A 409 -5.04 7.03 -3.27
N SER A 410 -4.38 7.35 -2.16
CA SER A 410 -4.68 8.57 -1.38
C SER A 410 -4.57 9.84 -2.23
N ARG A 411 -3.65 9.84 -3.22
CA ARG A 411 -3.40 10.93 -4.18
C ARG A 411 -4.30 10.92 -5.42
N GLY A 412 -5.26 9.99 -5.50
CA GLY A 412 -6.22 9.91 -6.60
C GLY A 412 -5.64 9.37 -7.91
N VAL A 413 -4.51 8.65 -7.89
CA VAL A 413 -3.88 8.10 -9.12
C VAL A 413 -4.76 7.04 -9.78
N TYR A 414 -5.40 6.17 -8.98
CA TYR A 414 -6.37 5.16 -9.43
C TYR A 414 -7.29 4.74 -8.28
N ARG A 415 -8.34 3.97 -8.60
CA ARG A 415 -9.35 3.50 -7.64
C ARG A 415 -8.87 2.27 -6.85
N VAL A 416 -9.26 2.18 -5.57
CA VAL A 416 -8.98 1.00 -4.73
C VAL A 416 -9.62 -0.27 -5.32
N SER A 417 -10.76 -0.14 -5.99
CA SER A 417 -11.43 -1.27 -6.67
C SER A 417 -10.62 -1.79 -7.85
N SER A 418 -10.04 -0.89 -8.66
CA SER A 418 -9.16 -1.25 -9.78
C SER A 418 -7.94 -2.05 -9.30
N TYR A 419 -7.36 -1.68 -8.16
CA TYR A 419 -6.27 -2.43 -7.53
C TYR A 419 -6.68 -3.86 -7.17
N ILE A 420 -7.79 -4.05 -6.46
CA ILE A 420 -8.18 -5.37 -5.96
C ILE A 420 -8.55 -6.32 -7.09
N ILE A 421 -9.23 -5.80 -8.12
CA ILE A 421 -9.56 -6.58 -9.32
C ILE A 421 -8.27 -6.99 -10.04
N ALA A 422 -7.37 -6.04 -10.31
CA ALA A 422 -6.11 -6.32 -10.98
C ALA A 422 -5.26 -7.34 -10.20
N ASN A 423 -5.17 -7.16 -8.88
CA ASN A 423 -4.45 -8.06 -7.98
C ASN A 423 -5.05 -9.47 -8.01
N THR A 424 -6.38 -9.60 -7.95
CA THR A 424 -7.06 -10.91 -8.00
C THR A 424 -6.82 -11.62 -9.33
N LEU A 425 -6.91 -10.90 -10.46
CA LEU A 425 -6.71 -11.47 -11.80
C LEU A 425 -5.30 -12.03 -12.01
N VAL A 426 -4.27 -11.37 -11.46
CA VAL A 426 -2.88 -11.81 -11.62
C VAL A 426 -2.61 -13.13 -10.89
N PHE A 427 -3.24 -13.37 -9.73
CA PHE A 427 -3.02 -14.59 -8.96
C PHE A 427 -3.79 -15.81 -9.48
N LEU A 428 -4.89 -15.65 -10.22
CA LEU A 428 -5.71 -16.76 -10.73
C LEU A 428 -4.90 -17.84 -11.49
N PRO A 429 -4.16 -17.51 -12.58
CA PRO A 429 -3.43 -18.52 -13.35
C PRO A 429 -2.26 -19.12 -12.57
N PHE A 430 -1.61 -18.33 -11.71
CA PHE A 430 -0.50 -18.82 -10.90
C PHE A 430 -0.96 -19.85 -9.87
N LEU A 431 -2.02 -19.55 -9.13
CA LEU A 431 -2.55 -20.47 -8.13
C LEU A 431 -3.15 -21.74 -8.76
N LEU A 432 -3.59 -21.67 -10.03
CA LEU A 432 -3.99 -22.85 -10.78
C LEU A 432 -2.81 -23.79 -11.04
N ILE A 433 -1.65 -23.26 -11.44
CA ILE A 433 -0.43 -24.06 -11.65
C ILE A 433 -0.01 -24.73 -10.33
N VAL A 434 0.02 -23.97 -9.23
CA VAL A 434 0.35 -24.51 -7.89
C VAL A 434 -0.62 -25.60 -7.46
N ALA A 435 -1.92 -25.40 -7.68
CA ALA A 435 -2.95 -26.38 -7.37
C ALA A 435 -2.78 -27.68 -8.16
N LEU A 436 -2.48 -27.59 -9.47
CA LEU A 436 -2.23 -28.77 -10.31
C LEU A 436 -0.95 -29.51 -9.93
N LEU A 437 0.14 -28.78 -9.65
CA LEU A 437 1.41 -29.37 -9.20
C LEU A 437 1.26 -30.14 -7.88
N TYR A 438 0.35 -29.70 -7.01
CA TYR A 438 0.00 -30.44 -5.80
C TYR A 438 -0.96 -31.61 -6.11
N ALA A 439 -2.06 -31.36 -6.84
CA ALA A 439 -3.14 -32.32 -7.03
C ALA A 439 -2.71 -33.55 -7.84
N ILE A 440 -1.89 -33.39 -8.88
CA ILE A 440 -1.44 -34.49 -9.74
C ILE A 440 -0.73 -35.58 -8.94
N PRO A 441 0.42 -35.34 -8.26
CA PRO A 441 1.12 -36.39 -7.54
C PRO A 441 0.26 -36.97 -6.42
N VAL A 442 -0.42 -36.12 -5.65
CA VAL A 442 -1.23 -36.54 -4.50
C VAL A 442 -2.35 -37.49 -4.91
N TYR A 443 -3.13 -37.13 -5.92
CA TYR A 443 -4.33 -37.89 -6.30
C TYR A 443 -3.99 -39.31 -6.76
N TRP A 444 -2.95 -39.42 -7.59
CA TRP A 444 -2.54 -40.69 -8.18
C TRP A 444 -1.72 -41.56 -7.22
N LEU A 445 -0.85 -40.98 -6.39
CA LEU A 445 -0.06 -41.74 -5.41
C LEU A 445 -0.93 -42.30 -4.28
N VAL A 446 -1.92 -41.54 -3.80
CA VAL A 446 -2.87 -42.04 -2.79
C VAL A 446 -3.82 -43.07 -3.38
N GLY A 447 -4.04 -43.07 -4.70
CA GLY A 447 -4.96 -43.99 -5.34
C GLY A 447 -6.42 -43.68 -4.97
N LEU A 448 -6.78 -42.39 -5.03
CA LEU A 448 -8.17 -41.94 -4.97
C LEU A 448 -8.96 -42.46 -6.20
N ARG A 449 -10.27 -42.17 -6.25
CA ARG A 449 -11.15 -42.57 -7.37
C ARG A 449 -10.46 -42.41 -8.75
N ARG A 450 -10.50 -43.42 -9.61
CA ARG A 450 -9.74 -43.41 -10.89
C ARG A 450 -10.44 -42.69 -12.05
N ASP A 451 -11.66 -42.20 -11.83
CA ASP A 451 -12.44 -41.57 -12.88
C ASP A 451 -11.94 -40.14 -13.18
N VAL A 452 -12.04 -39.74 -14.46
CA VAL A 452 -11.57 -38.43 -14.93
C VAL A 452 -12.38 -37.29 -14.32
N ASP A 453 -13.70 -37.47 -14.15
CA ASP A 453 -14.57 -36.50 -13.49
C ASP A 453 -14.16 -36.28 -12.02
N GLY A 454 -13.78 -37.34 -11.32
CA GLY A 454 -13.26 -37.31 -9.95
C GLY A 454 -11.98 -36.49 -9.84
N PHE A 455 -11.02 -36.71 -10.74
CA PHE A 455 -9.75 -35.97 -10.75
C PHE A 455 -9.93 -34.49 -11.08
N LEU A 456 -10.73 -34.17 -12.11
CA LEU A 456 -11.00 -32.79 -12.51
C LEU A 456 -11.71 -32.01 -11.39
N TYR A 457 -12.70 -32.64 -10.74
CA TYR A 457 -13.40 -32.02 -9.62
C TYR A 457 -12.48 -31.84 -8.41
N PHE A 458 -11.66 -32.83 -8.07
CA PHE A 458 -10.66 -32.71 -6.99
C PHE A 458 -9.70 -31.54 -7.26
N SER A 459 -9.16 -31.45 -8.48
CA SER A 459 -8.26 -30.37 -8.89
C SER A 459 -8.92 -28.99 -8.83
N LEU A 460 -10.20 -28.90 -9.22
CA LEU A 460 -11.00 -27.68 -9.09
C LEU A 460 -11.16 -27.27 -7.62
N VAL A 461 -11.48 -28.21 -6.73
CA VAL A 461 -11.63 -27.93 -5.30
C VAL A 461 -10.30 -27.50 -4.68
N VAL A 462 -9.18 -28.15 -5.02
CA VAL A 462 -7.84 -27.73 -4.58
C VAL A 462 -7.51 -26.31 -5.04
N TRP A 463 -7.79 -25.97 -6.31
CA TRP A 463 -7.59 -24.60 -6.81
C TRP A 463 -8.45 -23.58 -6.06
N MET A 464 -9.71 -23.90 -5.84
CA MET A 464 -10.64 -23.06 -5.09
C MET A 464 -10.23 -22.88 -3.62
N VAL A 465 -9.69 -23.91 -2.97
CA VAL A 465 -9.11 -23.84 -1.62
C VAL A 465 -7.97 -22.84 -1.58
N VAL A 466 -7.00 -22.95 -2.48
CA VAL A 466 -5.84 -22.06 -2.54
C VAL A 466 -6.27 -20.62 -2.83
N LEU A 467 -7.26 -20.42 -3.70
CA LEU A 467 -7.84 -19.10 -3.98
C LEU A 467 -8.56 -18.49 -2.77
N MET A 468 -9.33 -19.29 -2.04
CA MET A 468 -10.03 -18.88 -0.84
C MET A 468 -9.04 -18.48 0.26
N ALA A 469 -8.01 -19.29 0.48
CA ALA A 469 -6.96 -19.03 1.45
C ALA A 469 -6.17 -17.75 1.09
N ASN A 470 -5.79 -17.56 -0.18
CA ASN A 470 -5.13 -16.34 -0.63
C ASN A 470 -6.01 -15.08 -0.45
N SER A 471 -7.32 -15.21 -0.66
CA SER A 471 -8.27 -14.11 -0.46
C SER A 471 -8.47 -13.77 1.02
N PHE A 472 -8.47 -14.79 1.88
CA PHE A 472 -8.47 -14.62 3.33
C PHE A 472 -7.21 -13.87 3.81
N VAL A 473 -6.02 -14.31 3.41
CA VAL A 473 -4.75 -13.64 3.75
C VAL A 473 -4.70 -12.20 3.23
N ALA A 474 -5.18 -11.95 2.00
CA ALA A 474 -5.25 -10.61 1.43
C ALA A 474 -6.23 -9.68 2.18
N CYS A 475 -7.32 -10.21 2.73
CA CYS A 475 -8.23 -9.44 3.59
C CYS A 475 -7.55 -9.03 4.90
N PHE A 476 -6.89 -9.99 5.57
CA PHE A 476 -6.20 -9.74 6.83
C PHE A 476 -4.99 -8.81 6.67
N SER A 477 -4.28 -8.87 5.54
CA SER A 477 -3.20 -7.92 5.24
C SER A 477 -3.68 -6.47 5.14
N ALA A 478 -4.94 -6.24 4.73
CA ALA A 478 -5.56 -4.92 4.76
C ALA A 478 -5.88 -4.48 6.20
N LEU A 479 -6.30 -5.40 7.07
CA LEU A 479 -6.70 -5.13 8.45
C LEU A 479 -5.50 -4.87 9.37
N VAL A 480 -4.52 -5.77 9.41
CA VAL A 480 -3.49 -5.83 10.46
C VAL A 480 -2.38 -4.79 10.26
N PRO A 481 -1.81 -4.21 11.33
CA PRO A 481 -0.78 -3.17 11.18
C PRO A 481 0.54 -3.74 10.67
N ASN A 482 0.97 -4.88 11.24
CA ASN A 482 2.30 -5.45 11.08
C ASN A 482 2.25 -6.96 10.79
N PHE A 483 3.38 -7.51 10.32
CA PHE A 483 3.52 -8.91 9.94
C PHE A 483 3.26 -9.89 11.10
N ILE A 484 3.87 -9.65 12.27
CA ILE A 484 3.77 -10.55 13.44
C ILE A 484 2.31 -10.71 13.88
N THR A 485 1.61 -9.59 14.08
CA THR A 485 0.18 -9.59 14.46
C THR A 485 -0.67 -10.29 13.40
N GLY A 486 -0.34 -10.11 12.12
CA GLY A 486 -1.02 -10.77 11.01
C GLY A 486 -0.90 -12.29 11.06
N MET A 487 0.31 -12.83 11.22
CA MET A 487 0.54 -14.28 11.30
C MET A 487 -0.18 -14.91 12.50
N SER A 488 -0.09 -14.29 13.68
CA SER A 488 -0.74 -14.79 14.89
C SER A 488 -2.26 -14.87 14.75
N LEU A 489 -2.89 -13.83 14.18
CA LEU A 489 -4.33 -13.81 13.93
C LEU A 489 -4.76 -14.85 12.89
N ILE A 490 -4.04 -14.93 11.77
CA ILE A 490 -4.34 -15.87 10.69
C ILE A 490 -4.27 -17.31 11.21
N TYR A 491 -3.21 -17.70 11.93
CA TYR A 491 -3.09 -19.05 12.47
C TYR A 491 -4.10 -19.35 13.57
N GLY A 492 -4.40 -18.38 14.46
CA GLY A 492 -5.43 -18.57 15.49
C GLY A 492 -6.82 -18.82 14.88
N ILE A 493 -7.19 -18.05 13.85
CA ILE A 493 -8.47 -18.18 13.17
C ILE A 493 -8.52 -19.46 12.32
N MET A 494 -7.47 -19.78 11.57
CA MET A 494 -7.42 -21.01 10.77
C MET A 494 -7.46 -22.27 11.63
N GLY A 495 -6.73 -22.30 12.75
CA GLY A 495 -6.78 -23.40 13.70
C GLY A 495 -8.18 -23.58 14.29
N SER A 496 -8.86 -22.49 14.61
CA SER A 496 -10.24 -22.52 15.06
C SER A 496 -11.18 -23.07 13.98
N PHE A 497 -11.06 -22.60 12.74
CA PHE A 497 -11.89 -23.10 11.62
C PHE A 497 -11.65 -24.59 11.32
N PHE A 498 -10.44 -25.10 11.54
CA PHE A 498 -10.13 -26.52 11.33
C PHE A 498 -10.87 -27.43 12.32
N LEU A 499 -11.10 -27.00 13.56
CA LEU A 499 -11.90 -27.75 14.54
C LEU A 499 -13.36 -27.96 14.07
N PHE A 500 -13.92 -26.96 13.39
CA PHE A 500 -15.29 -26.97 12.85
C PHE A 500 -15.36 -27.43 11.38
N SER A 501 -14.33 -28.13 10.88
CA SER A 501 -14.28 -28.66 9.51
C SER A 501 -15.25 -29.82 9.24
N GLY A 502 -15.77 -30.47 10.29
CA GLY A 502 -16.51 -31.72 10.21
C GLY A 502 -15.65 -32.98 10.43
N TYR A 503 -14.32 -32.83 10.52
CA TYR A 503 -13.41 -33.94 10.82
C TYR A 503 -13.34 -34.29 12.32
N PHE A 504 -13.14 -33.29 13.20
CA PHE A 504 -13.04 -33.52 14.66
C PHE A 504 -14.38 -33.51 15.37
N LEU A 505 -15.25 -32.56 14.99
CA LEU A 505 -16.58 -32.38 15.58
C LEU A 505 -17.63 -32.65 14.52
N SER A 506 -18.50 -33.63 14.79
CA SER A 506 -19.67 -33.90 13.95
C SER A 506 -20.77 -32.87 14.24
N LYS A 507 -21.59 -32.56 13.23
CA LYS A 507 -22.62 -31.52 13.30
C LYS A 507 -23.54 -31.62 14.51
N ASP A 508 -23.92 -32.84 14.87
CA ASP A 508 -24.88 -33.09 15.96
C ASP A 508 -24.28 -32.90 17.37
N THR A 509 -22.96 -32.88 17.48
CA THR A 509 -22.23 -32.69 18.75
C THR A 509 -21.91 -31.23 19.05
N ILE A 510 -22.08 -30.33 18.06
CA ILE A 510 -21.75 -28.92 18.22
C ILE A 510 -22.83 -28.23 19.06
N PRO A 511 -22.47 -27.55 20.16
CA PRO A 511 -23.44 -26.77 20.94
C PRO A 511 -24.12 -25.71 20.08
N LYS A 512 -25.43 -25.51 20.26
CA LYS A 512 -26.24 -24.59 19.42
C LYS A 512 -25.68 -23.17 19.30
N TYR A 513 -24.99 -22.67 20.32
CA TYR A 513 -24.37 -21.33 20.31
C TYR A 513 -23.10 -21.24 19.44
N TRP A 514 -22.44 -22.36 19.13
CA TRP A 514 -21.30 -22.44 18.20
C TRP A 514 -21.71 -22.89 16.78
N ASP A 515 -23.01 -23.11 16.53
CA ASP A 515 -23.51 -23.60 15.24
C ASP A 515 -23.15 -22.66 14.06
N PHE A 516 -23.03 -21.35 14.30
CA PHE A 516 -22.61 -20.40 13.26
C PHE A 516 -21.15 -20.62 12.79
N MET A 517 -20.27 -21.11 13.66
CA MET A 517 -18.83 -21.23 13.38
C MET A 517 -18.55 -22.27 12.29
N GLN A 518 -19.36 -23.32 12.22
CA GLN A 518 -19.25 -24.31 11.14
C GLN A 518 -19.56 -23.69 9.77
N HIS A 519 -20.48 -22.71 9.71
CA HIS A 519 -20.87 -22.04 8.47
C HIS A 519 -19.86 -20.97 8.06
N LEU A 520 -19.09 -20.45 9.02
CA LEU A 520 -17.98 -19.52 8.76
C LEU A 520 -16.67 -20.24 8.42
N SER A 521 -16.55 -21.53 8.75
CA SER A 521 -15.32 -22.29 8.56
C SER A 521 -14.95 -22.42 7.09
N LEU A 522 -13.72 -21.98 6.78
CA LEU A 522 -13.09 -22.17 5.47
C LEU A 522 -12.75 -23.63 5.17
N PHE A 523 -12.84 -24.52 6.16
CA PHE A 523 -12.49 -25.92 6.01
C PHE A 523 -13.69 -26.81 5.71
N LYS A 524 -14.90 -26.45 6.18
CA LYS A 524 -16.10 -27.26 6.05
C LYS A 524 -16.42 -27.58 4.58
N TYR A 525 -16.68 -26.56 3.78
CA TYR A 525 -17.16 -26.74 2.40
C TYR A 525 -16.16 -27.48 1.50
N PRO A 526 -14.86 -27.19 1.52
CA PRO A 526 -13.89 -27.97 0.75
C PRO A 526 -13.78 -29.42 1.23
N PHE A 527 -13.86 -29.66 2.54
CA PHE A 527 -13.80 -31.00 3.10
C PHE A 527 -15.01 -31.84 2.68
N GLU A 528 -16.22 -31.27 2.77
CA GLU A 528 -17.44 -31.89 2.24
C GLU A 528 -17.34 -32.16 0.73
N CYS A 529 -16.78 -31.23 -0.05
CA CYS A 529 -16.52 -31.42 -1.48
C CYS A 529 -15.60 -32.63 -1.74
N PHE A 530 -14.52 -32.79 -0.98
CA PHE A 530 -13.63 -33.94 -1.11
C PHE A 530 -14.33 -35.25 -0.75
N MET A 531 -15.11 -35.27 0.34
CA MET A 531 -15.88 -36.45 0.76
C MET A 531 -16.91 -36.87 -0.28
N ILE A 532 -17.71 -35.92 -0.78
CA ILE A 532 -18.73 -36.19 -1.81
C ILE A 532 -18.08 -36.67 -3.11
N ASN A 533 -16.88 -36.17 -3.44
CA ASN A 533 -16.17 -36.58 -4.65
C ASN A 533 -15.62 -38.02 -4.57
N GLU A 534 -15.05 -38.41 -3.42
CA GLU A 534 -14.43 -39.73 -3.24
C GLU A 534 -15.47 -40.82 -2.96
N PHE A 535 -16.49 -40.53 -2.14
CA PHE A 535 -17.45 -41.54 -1.68
C PHE A 535 -18.83 -41.46 -2.36
N GLY A 536 -19.08 -40.42 -3.17
CA GLY A 536 -20.32 -40.27 -3.94
C GLY A 536 -20.25 -40.83 -5.36
N GLY A 537 -21.38 -40.74 -6.07
CA GLY A 537 -21.52 -41.23 -7.45
C GLY A 537 -21.78 -42.74 -7.53
N GLU A 538 -21.86 -43.27 -8.76
CA GLU A 538 -22.19 -44.69 -8.99
C GLU A 538 -21.15 -45.65 -8.41
N GLN A 539 -19.86 -45.32 -8.51
CA GLN A 539 -18.79 -46.11 -7.90
C GLN A 539 -18.86 -46.08 -6.36
N GLY A 540 -19.22 -44.95 -5.76
CA GLY A 540 -19.40 -44.82 -4.31
C GLY A 540 -20.54 -45.68 -3.77
N LYS A 541 -21.64 -45.81 -4.53
CA LYS A 541 -22.76 -46.69 -4.20
C LYS A 541 -22.39 -48.18 -4.21
N LEU A 542 -21.47 -48.58 -5.08
CA LEU A 542 -21.03 -49.96 -5.23
C LEU A 542 -19.83 -50.31 -4.32
N ARG A 543 -19.10 -49.30 -3.83
CA ARG A 543 -17.90 -49.48 -3.00
C ARG A 543 -18.28 -49.74 -1.55
N CYS A 544 -17.93 -50.93 -1.07
CA CYS A 544 -18.06 -51.30 0.33
C CYS A 544 -16.98 -50.64 1.18
N LEU A 545 -17.37 -49.93 2.25
CA LEU A 545 -16.45 -49.20 3.13
C LEU A 545 -16.20 -49.89 4.48
N GLU A 546 -17.17 -50.66 4.98
CA GLU A 546 -17.04 -51.46 6.19
C GLU A 546 -17.71 -52.82 5.95
N ASP A 547 -17.02 -53.90 6.28
CA ASP A 547 -17.49 -55.27 6.15
C ASP A 547 -17.51 -55.99 7.49
N PHE A 548 -18.48 -56.90 7.64
CA PHE A 548 -18.60 -57.77 8.80
C PHE A 548 -19.11 -59.14 8.34
N GLU A 549 -18.40 -60.20 8.71
CA GLU A 549 -18.74 -61.60 8.40
C GLU A 549 -19.08 -61.87 6.91
N GLY A 550 -18.36 -61.22 5.99
CA GLY A 550 -18.52 -61.42 4.54
C GLY A 550 -19.63 -60.60 3.88
N GLY A 551 -20.41 -59.83 4.64
CA GLY A 551 -21.39 -58.85 4.15
C GLY A 551 -20.87 -57.42 4.23
N CYS A 552 -21.33 -56.54 3.32
CA CYS A 552 -21.05 -55.12 3.42
C CYS A 552 -22.03 -54.41 4.35
N LEU A 553 -21.53 -53.77 5.41
CA LEU A 553 -22.34 -53.04 6.37
C LEU A 553 -22.67 -51.62 5.91
N ILE A 554 -21.69 -50.92 5.32
CA ILE A 554 -21.81 -49.52 4.95
C ILE A 554 -21.25 -49.30 3.55
N TYR A 555 -22.12 -48.79 2.67
CA TYR A 555 -21.77 -48.30 1.33
C TYR A 555 -21.48 -46.80 1.36
N GLY A 556 -20.80 -46.27 0.34
CA GLY A 556 -20.41 -44.85 0.27
C GLY A 556 -21.57 -43.86 0.39
N ASN A 557 -22.72 -44.16 -0.21
CA ASN A 557 -23.93 -43.34 -0.08
C ASN A 557 -24.49 -43.30 1.35
N GLN A 558 -24.52 -44.45 2.03
CA GLN A 558 -24.97 -44.56 3.42
C GLN A 558 -23.99 -43.86 4.37
N PHE A 559 -22.68 -43.96 4.10
CA PHE A 559 -21.65 -43.23 4.84
C PHE A 559 -21.83 -41.71 4.71
N LEU A 560 -22.06 -41.20 3.48
CA LEU A 560 -22.33 -39.77 3.28
C LEU A 560 -23.60 -39.32 4.03
N MET A 561 -24.66 -40.13 4.03
CA MET A 561 -25.89 -39.83 4.78
C MET A 561 -25.66 -39.81 6.29
N GLN A 562 -24.85 -40.72 6.85
CA GLN A 562 -24.47 -40.72 8.26
C GLN A 562 -23.69 -39.45 8.64
N GLN A 563 -22.91 -38.90 7.71
CA GLN A 563 -22.19 -37.64 7.88
C GLN A 563 -23.06 -36.40 7.59
N GLY A 564 -24.34 -36.59 7.27
CA GLY A 564 -25.28 -35.51 6.94
C GLY A 564 -25.05 -34.88 5.56
N LEU A 565 -24.31 -35.55 4.67
CA LEU A 565 -23.94 -35.08 3.34
C LEU A 565 -24.83 -35.68 2.25
N LYS A 566 -25.19 -34.83 1.28
CA LYS A 566 -25.98 -35.21 0.10
C LYS A 566 -25.19 -34.92 -1.17
N GLU A 567 -25.31 -35.78 -2.18
CA GLU A 567 -24.65 -35.56 -3.48
C GLU A 567 -25.08 -34.26 -4.15
N SER A 568 -26.31 -33.79 -3.92
CA SER A 568 -26.80 -32.50 -4.43
C SER A 568 -26.03 -31.30 -3.90
N GLN A 569 -25.31 -31.43 -2.78
CA GLN A 569 -24.52 -30.35 -2.20
C GLN A 569 -23.19 -30.14 -2.92
N LYS A 570 -22.77 -31.06 -3.82
CA LYS A 570 -21.50 -31.00 -4.56
C LYS A 570 -21.24 -29.60 -5.14
N TRP A 571 -22.12 -29.12 -6.01
CA TRP A 571 -21.97 -27.82 -6.65
C TRP A 571 -22.36 -26.64 -5.74
N ASN A 572 -23.30 -26.84 -4.81
CA ASN A 572 -23.66 -25.80 -3.85
C ASN A 572 -22.47 -25.39 -2.99
N ASN A 573 -21.65 -26.35 -2.56
CA ASN A 573 -20.45 -26.08 -1.77
C ASN A 573 -19.39 -25.32 -2.58
N VAL A 574 -19.23 -25.62 -3.87
CA VAL A 574 -18.36 -24.83 -4.77
C VAL A 574 -18.83 -23.39 -4.89
N VAL A 575 -20.15 -23.16 -5.01
CA VAL A 575 -20.73 -21.81 -5.02
C VAL A 575 -20.45 -21.08 -3.71
N VAL A 576 -20.60 -21.76 -2.56
CA VAL A 576 -20.27 -21.15 -1.26
C VAL A 576 -18.78 -20.80 -1.16
N MET A 577 -17.88 -21.64 -1.67
CA MET A 577 -16.45 -21.32 -1.75
C MET A 577 -16.19 -20.08 -2.64
N LEU A 578 -16.90 -19.92 -3.76
CA LEU A 578 -16.83 -18.70 -4.58
C LEU A 578 -17.31 -17.48 -3.78
N ILE A 579 -18.41 -17.60 -3.03
CA ILE A 579 -18.92 -16.52 -2.17
C ILE A 579 -17.87 -16.11 -1.15
N PHE A 580 -17.14 -17.05 -0.53
CA PHE A 580 -16.04 -16.71 0.38
C PHE A 580 -14.91 -15.96 -0.33
N ILE A 581 -14.48 -16.43 -1.50
CA ILE A 581 -13.43 -15.76 -2.29
C ILE A 581 -13.81 -14.31 -2.56
N PHE A 582 -15.00 -14.06 -3.10
CA PHE A 582 -15.48 -12.70 -3.36
C PHE A 582 -15.70 -11.91 -2.07
N GLY A 583 -16.30 -12.52 -1.06
CA GLY A 583 -16.59 -11.90 0.24
C GLY A 583 -15.35 -11.38 0.95
N TYR A 584 -14.26 -12.16 1.03
CA TYR A 584 -13.01 -11.69 1.61
C TYR A 584 -12.33 -10.61 0.77
N ARG A 585 -12.43 -10.66 -0.56
CA ARG A 585 -11.92 -9.59 -1.43
C ARG A 585 -12.70 -8.28 -1.24
N CYS A 586 -14.02 -8.37 -1.10
CA CYS A 586 -14.89 -7.23 -0.80
C CYS A 586 -14.63 -6.67 0.61
N ALA A 587 -14.45 -7.51 1.62
CA ALA A 587 -14.08 -7.07 2.96
C ALA A 587 -12.70 -6.37 2.95
N GLY A 588 -11.71 -6.95 2.26
CA GLY A 588 -10.40 -6.33 2.03
C GLY A 588 -10.51 -4.97 1.32
N PHE A 589 -11.42 -4.85 0.35
CA PHE A 589 -11.75 -3.56 -0.29
C PHE A 589 -12.26 -2.54 0.72
N MET A 590 -13.23 -2.91 1.55
CA MET A 590 -13.78 -1.99 2.55
C MET A 590 -12.71 -1.52 3.53
N PHE A 591 -11.84 -2.41 4.00
CA PHE A 591 -10.74 -2.04 4.91
C PHE A 591 -9.72 -1.10 4.24
N LEU A 592 -9.29 -1.40 3.02
CA LEU A 592 -8.36 -0.53 2.29
C LEU A 592 -8.98 0.81 1.92
N TRP A 593 -10.25 0.81 1.51
CA TRP A 593 -11.00 2.01 1.19
C TRP A 593 -11.17 2.89 2.42
N TYR A 594 -11.58 2.32 3.56
CA TYR A 594 -11.69 3.04 4.83
C TYR A 594 -10.36 3.62 5.29
N LYS A 595 -9.26 2.85 5.22
CA LYS A 595 -7.92 3.35 5.56
C LYS A 595 -7.44 4.46 4.61
N SER A 596 -7.73 4.33 3.32
CA SER A 596 -7.40 5.37 2.32
C SER A 596 -8.23 6.64 2.54
N TYR A 597 -9.52 6.49 2.87
CA TYR A 597 -10.41 7.59 3.21
C TYR A 597 -9.97 8.32 4.48
N ARG A 598 -9.68 7.59 5.57
CA ARG A 598 -9.20 8.17 6.83
C ARG A 598 -7.86 8.89 6.69
N LYS A 599 -6.99 8.44 5.77
CA LYS A 599 -5.72 9.14 5.49
C LYS A 599 -5.93 10.46 4.71
N ARG A 600 -7.13 10.67 4.12
CA ARG A 600 -7.50 11.89 3.38
C ARG A 600 -8.38 12.85 4.19
N SER A 601 -9.15 12.35 5.14
CA SER A 601 -10.00 13.17 6.03
C SER A 601 -9.19 13.67 7.21
#